data_AF-F8K3E4-F1
#
_entry.id   AF-F8K3E4-F1
#
_cell.length_a   1.000
_cell.length_b   1.000
_cell.length_c   1.000
_cell.angle_alpha   90.00
_cell.angle_beta   90.00
_cell.angle_gamma   90.00
#
_symmetry.space_group_name_H-M   'P 1'
#
loop_
_entity.id
_entity.type
_entity.pdbx_description
1 polymer ?
#
loop_
_entity_poly.entity_id
_entity_poly.type
_entity_poly.pdbx_seq_one_letter_code
_entity_poly.pdbx_strand_id
1 'polypeptide(L)'
;MRTNTTARIGALAAVAAAAVLALPASADAATGSIDYGPLGKLTNPVDGTCYRSPLYSNGTGPAGVTNNTNEKITVYLSNDCTNYPHVIEPGQYYNSTGGLAGGFARLYSVKAG
;
A
#
# COMPACT_ATOMS: atom_id res chain seq x y z
N MET A 1 -35.12 -60.68 -19.40
CA MET A 1 -33.70 -61.09 -19.40
C MET A 1 -32.85 -59.82 -19.54
N ARG A 2 -31.88 -59.62 -18.64
CA ARG A 2 -30.99 -58.45 -18.56
C ARG A 2 -29.83 -58.61 -19.54
N THR A 3 -29.44 -57.53 -20.23
CA THR A 3 -28.08 -57.38 -20.76
C THR A 3 -27.53 -56.03 -20.33
N ASN A 4 -26.30 -56.10 -19.86
CA ASN A 4 -25.57 -55.20 -19.00
C ASN A 4 -24.79 -54.19 -19.85
N THR A 5 -24.91 -52.88 -19.58
CA THR A 5 -24.02 -51.87 -20.19
C THR A 5 -23.21 -51.22 -19.09
N THR A 6 -22.04 -51.82 -18.85
CA THR A 6 -20.94 -51.19 -18.13
C THR A 6 -20.43 -50.03 -18.98
N ALA A 7 -20.56 -48.80 -18.50
CA ALA A 7 -19.78 -47.66 -18.97
C ALA A 7 -19.11 -47.02 -17.75
N ARG A 8 -17.79 -47.11 -17.77
CA ARG A 8 -16.86 -46.71 -16.74
C ARG A 8 -16.71 -45.18 -16.71
N ILE A 9 -16.57 -44.66 -15.49
CA ILE A 9 -15.64 -43.59 -15.09
C ILE A 9 -15.77 -42.25 -15.84
N GLY A 10 -16.25 -41.26 -15.10
CA GLY A 10 -16.10 -39.84 -15.41
C GLY A 10 -16.31 -39.01 -14.16
N ALA A 11 -15.42 -39.15 -13.18
CA ALA A 11 -15.38 -38.27 -12.02
C ALA A 11 -14.97 -36.88 -12.48
N LEU A 12 -15.93 -35.97 -12.62
CA LEU A 12 -15.69 -34.54 -12.78
C LEU A 12 -16.26 -33.83 -11.55
N ALA A 13 -15.44 -33.81 -10.51
CA ALA A 13 -15.60 -32.91 -9.38
C ALA A 13 -15.31 -31.48 -9.86
N ALA A 14 -16.34 -30.77 -10.33
CA ALA A 14 -16.26 -29.33 -10.50
C ALA A 14 -16.63 -28.68 -9.17
N VAL A 15 -15.63 -28.47 -8.33
CA VAL A 15 -15.72 -27.57 -7.18
C VAL A 15 -16.06 -26.19 -7.73
N ALA A 16 -17.33 -25.79 -7.62
CA ALA A 16 -17.73 -24.42 -7.82
C ALA A 16 -17.15 -23.62 -6.66
N ALA A 17 -15.94 -23.12 -6.85
CA ALA A 17 -15.35 -22.10 -6.00
C ALA A 17 -16.31 -20.92 -5.98
N ALA A 18 -17.01 -20.75 -4.87
CA ALA A 18 -17.80 -19.56 -4.61
C ALA A 18 -16.83 -18.37 -4.68
N ALA A 19 -16.89 -17.64 -5.80
CA ALA A 19 -16.29 -16.35 -5.95
C ALA A 19 -16.95 -15.42 -4.93
N VAL A 20 -16.41 -15.40 -3.72
CA VAL A 20 -16.62 -14.29 -2.81
C VAL A 20 -15.87 -13.14 -3.46
N LEU A 21 -16.59 -12.39 -4.29
CA LEU A 21 -16.26 -11.02 -4.62
C LEU A 21 -15.96 -10.34 -3.29
N ALA A 22 -14.68 -10.18 -2.99
CA ALA A 22 -14.22 -9.28 -1.96
C ALA A 22 -14.74 -7.91 -2.38
N LEU A 23 -15.92 -7.54 -1.85
CA LEU A 23 -16.35 -6.17 -1.83
C LEU A 23 -15.16 -5.38 -1.29
N PRO A 24 -14.73 -4.29 -1.95
CA PRO A 24 -13.82 -3.38 -1.30
C PRO A 24 -14.53 -2.95 -0.03
N ALA A 25 -14.07 -3.45 1.12
CA ALA A 25 -14.38 -2.83 2.40
C ALA A 25 -14.04 -1.36 2.18
N SER A 26 -15.01 -0.48 2.41
CA SER A 26 -14.83 0.96 2.34
C SER A 26 -13.52 1.29 3.05
N ALA A 27 -12.47 1.58 2.28
CA ALA A 27 -11.21 2.04 2.84
C ALA A 27 -11.51 3.46 3.30
N ASP A 28 -11.85 3.61 4.58
CA ASP A 28 -12.05 4.91 5.19
C ASP A 28 -10.79 5.73 4.91
N ALA A 29 -10.88 6.78 4.09
CA ALA A 29 -9.72 7.59 3.80
C ALA A 29 -9.22 8.19 5.11
N ALA A 30 -7.92 8.04 5.39
CA ALA A 30 -7.29 8.72 6.50
C ALA A 30 -7.57 10.22 6.35
N THR A 31 -8.33 10.78 7.28
CA THR A 31 -8.71 12.19 7.25
C THR A 31 -7.53 13.07 7.64
N GLY A 32 -7.27 14.12 6.87
CA GLY A 32 -6.17 15.07 7.10
C GLY A 32 -5.19 15.13 5.93
N SER A 33 -3.91 15.37 6.21
CA SER A 33 -2.92 15.48 5.13
C SER A 33 -1.53 14.97 5.48
N ILE A 34 -0.90 14.30 4.52
CA ILE A 34 0.52 13.97 4.56
C ILE A 34 1.27 15.13 3.90
N ASP A 35 2.11 15.83 4.65
CA ASP A 35 2.81 17.03 4.19
C ASP A 35 4.27 16.71 3.86
N TYR A 36 4.69 17.00 2.64
CA TYR A 36 6.07 16.81 2.16
C TYR A 36 6.85 18.13 2.15
N GLY A 37 6.43 19.11 2.96
CA GLY A 37 6.98 20.46 3.00
C GLY A 37 6.79 21.22 1.69
N PRO A 38 7.84 21.81 1.09
CA PRO A 38 7.74 22.61 -0.12
C PRO A 38 7.30 21.81 -1.36
N LEU A 39 7.24 20.47 -1.25
CA LEU A 39 6.90 19.56 -2.34
C LEU A 39 5.39 19.33 -2.46
N GLY A 40 4.62 19.88 -1.52
CA GLY A 40 3.18 19.79 -1.50
C GLY A 40 2.66 18.81 -0.45
N LYS A 41 1.36 18.53 -0.53
CA LYS A 41 0.63 17.73 0.44
C LYS A 41 -0.31 16.76 -0.27
N LEU A 42 -0.47 15.58 0.32
CA LEU A 42 -1.47 14.60 -0.05
C LEU A 42 -2.62 14.70 0.96
N THR A 43 -3.79 15.11 0.50
CA THR A 43 -4.97 15.32 1.35
C THR A 43 -5.90 14.12 1.27
N ASN A 44 -6.40 13.70 2.43
CA ASN A 44 -7.31 12.56 2.61
C ASN A 44 -6.86 11.29 1.86
N PRO A 45 -5.64 10.77 2.13
CA PRO A 45 -5.19 9.55 1.50
C PRO A 45 -6.12 8.38 1.85
N VAL A 46 -6.45 7.59 0.84
CA VAL A 46 -7.25 6.38 1.01
C VAL A 46 -6.44 5.36 1.81
N ASP A 47 -7.06 4.79 2.84
CA ASP A 47 -6.41 3.78 3.66
C ASP A 47 -5.93 2.59 2.83
N GLY A 48 -4.77 2.05 3.20
CA GLY A 48 -4.15 0.93 2.50
C GLY A 48 -3.59 1.27 1.11
N THR A 49 -3.77 2.49 0.61
CA THR A 49 -3.30 2.88 -0.73
C THR A 49 -1.84 3.32 -0.70
N CYS A 50 -1.04 2.76 -1.61
CA CYS A 50 0.34 3.16 -1.81
C CYS A 50 0.42 4.38 -2.74
N TYR A 51 0.88 5.51 -2.22
CA TYR A 51 1.09 6.74 -2.95
C TYR A 51 2.57 6.93 -3.24
N ARG A 52 2.91 7.10 -4.52
CA ARG A 52 4.26 7.53 -4.90
C ARG A 52 4.46 8.98 -4.52
N SER A 53 5.64 9.28 -4.01
CA SER A 53 5.96 10.64 -3.61
C SER A 53 6.01 11.59 -4.82
N PRO A 54 5.53 12.84 -4.70
CA PRO A 54 5.42 13.77 -5.83
C PRO A 54 6.75 14.09 -6.55
N LEU A 55 7.90 13.85 -5.91
CA LEU A 55 9.21 14.01 -6.55
C LEU A 55 9.81 12.73 -7.16
N TYR A 56 9.08 11.61 -7.18
CA TYR A 56 9.59 10.38 -7.75
C TYR A 56 9.96 10.51 -9.25
N SER A 57 9.38 11.47 -9.98
CA SER A 57 9.64 11.69 -11.40
C SER A 57 11.10 12.02 -11.75
N ASN A 58 11.92 12.49 -10.79
CA ASN A 58 13.35 12.77 -10.99
C ASN A 58 14.27 11.81 -10.19
N GLY A 59 13.75 10.67 -9.75
CA GLY A 59 14.51 9.69 -8.94
C GLY A 59 14.88 10.19 -7.54
N THR A 60 14.22 11.26 -7.07
CA THR A 60 14.61 11.93 -5.84
C THR A 60 13.39 12.29 -4.98
N GLY A 61 13.00 11.41 -4.06
CA GLY A 61 11.93 11.69 -3.10
C GLY A 61 12.21 12.82 -2.08
N PRO A 62 11.21 13.18 -1.24
CA PRO A 62 11.35 14.06 -0.09
C PRO A 62 12.40 13.55 0.89
N ALA A 63 13.08 14.49 1.55
CA ALA A 63 13.96 14.22 2.68
C ALA A 63 13.18 14.00 3.99
N GLY A 64 11.90 14.35 4.02
CA GLY A 64 11.05 14.16 5.18
C GLY A 64 9.57 14.30 4.85
N VAL A 65 8.75 13.92 5.81
CA VAL A 65 7.30 13.99 5.71
C VAL A 65 6.69 14.18 7.09
N THR A 66 5.62 14.96 7.18
CA THR A 66 4.82 15.14 8.39
C THR A 66 3.48 14.43 8.21
N ASN A 67 3.11 13.59 9.17
CA ASN A 67 1.80 13.00 9.22
C ASN A 67 0.83 13.94 9.92
N ASN A 68 -0.01 14.67 9.18
CA ASN A 68 -1.14 15.43 9.75
C ASN A 68 -2.49 14.72 9.47
N THR A 69 -2.47 13.40 9.33
CA THR A 69 -3.70 12.59 9.28
C THR A 69 -4.08 12.11 10.67
N ASN A 70 -5.31 11.62 10.84
CA ASN A 70 -5.77 10.97 12.07
C ASN A 70 -5.31 9.51 12.20
N GLU A 71 -4.72 8.95 11.16
CA GLU A 71 -4.22 7.58 11.07
C GLU A 71 -2.68 7.59 11.10
N LYS A 72 -2.06 6.47 11.47
CA LYS A 72 -0.63 6.32 11.23
C LYS A 72 -0.37 6.17 9.73
N ILE A 73 0.82 6.53 9.29
CA ILE A 73 1.25 6.34 7.90
C ILE A 73 2.55 5.56 7.89
N THR A 74 2.76 4.74 6.87
CA THR A 74 4.02 4.04 6.65
C THR A 74 4.73 4.62 5.44
N VAL A 75 5.97 5.07 5.61
CA VAL A 75 6.82 5.52 4.51
C VAL A 75 7.79 4.43 4.10
N TYR A 76 8.19 4.46 2.84
CA TYR A 76 9.04 3.44 2.23
C TYR A 76 10.16 4.09 1.42
N LEU A 77 11.32 3.41 1.41
CA LEU A 77 12.43 3.72 0.52
C LEU A 77 12.29 3.01 -0.85
N SER A 78 11.11 2.45 -1.13
CA SER A 78 10.75 1.81 -2.40
C SER A 78 9.48 2.43 -2.98
N ASN A 79 9.34 2.35 -4.31
CA ASN A 79 8.24 2.95 -5.09
C ASN A 79 6.92 2.16 -5.06
N ASP A 80 6.93 0.99 -4.42
CA ASP A 80 5.81 0.03 -4.41
C ASP A 80 5.38 -0.37 -2.99
N CYS A 81 5.80 0.39 -1.97
CA CYS A 81 5.45 0.18 -0.56
C CYS A 81 5.82 -1.21 0.00
N THR A 82 6.99 -1.74 -0.36
CA THR A 82 7.43 -3.10 0.04
C THR A 82 8.67 -3.09 0.93
N ASN A 83 9.65 -2.23 0.64
CA ASN A 83 10.95 -2.23 1.31
C ASN A 83 11.15 -1.02 2.23
N TYR A 84 11.83 -1.27 3.36
CA TYR A 84 12.19 -0.29 4.39
C TYR A 84 10.98 0.50 4.94
N PRO A 85 9.95 -0.19 5.47
CA PRO A 85 8.82 0.50 6.09
C PRO A 85 9.27 1.26 7.34
N HIS A 86 8.83 2.50 7.46
CA HIS A 86 8.92 3.26 8.69
C HIS A 86 7.55 3.86 9.02
N VAL A 87 7.05 3.55 10.21
CA VAL A 87 5.73 4.03 10.67
C VAL A 87 5.88 5.41 11.30
N ILE A 88 4.97 6.30 10.95
CA ILE A 88 4.90 7.68 11.45
C ILE A 88 3.52 7.86 12.05
N GLU A 89 3.47 8.05 13.36
CA GLU A 89 2.25 8.31 14.11
C GLU A 89 1.62 9.66 13.71
N PRO A 90 0.30 9.85 13.94
CA PRO A 90 -0.36 11.14 13.79
C PRO A 90 0.40 12.29 14.50
N GLY A 91 0.57 13.40 13.80
CA GLY A 91 1.27 14.59 14.26
C GLY A 91 2.80 14.47 14.28
N GLN A 92 3.39 13.33 13.89
CA GLN A 92 4.83 13.15 13.89
C GLN A 92 5.47 13.53 12.54
N TYR A 93 6.73 13.92 12.63
CA TYR A 93 7.60 14.21 11.50
C TYR A 93 8.69 13.15 11.38
N TYR A 94 8.95 12.71 10.16
CA TYR A 94 10.05 11.81 9.83
C TYR A 94 11.03 12.47 8.87
N ASN A 95 12.32 12.23 9.09
CA ASN A 95 13.41 12.70 8.25
C ASN A 95 14.30 11.53 7.81
N SER A 96 14.36 11.27 6.51
CA SER A 96 15.16 10.19 5.93
C SER A 96 16.64 10.54 5.75
N THR A 97 17.03 11.82 5.90
CA THR A 97 18.41 12.31 5.68
C THR A 97 19.43 11.74 6.68
N GLY A 98 19.00 11.11 7.77
CA GLY A 98 19.90 10.55 8.79
C GLY A 98 20.21 9.04 8.67
N GLY A 99 19.51 8.32 7.79
CA GLY A 99 19.42 6.85 7.89
C GLY A 99 20.49 6.02 7.17
N LEU A 100 21.14 6.54 6.12
CA LEU A 100 22.07 5.76 5.31
C LEU A 100 23.39 6.52 5.11
N ALA A 101 24.47 5.89 5.55
CA ALA A 101 25.84 6.35 5.39
C ALA A 101 26.11 6.83 3.95
N GLY A 102 26.22 8.15 3.76
CA GLY A 102 26.76 8.76 2.55
C GLY A 102 25.82 8.97 1.36
N GLY A 103 24.53 8.66 1.46
CA GLY A 103 23.56 8.89 0.38
C GLY A 103 22.23 9.38 0.93
N PHE A 104 21.66 10.43 0.32
CA PHE A 104 20.36 10.98 0.68
C PHE A 104 19.29 9.89 0.58
N ALA A 105 18.98 9.18 1.67
CA ALA A 105 17.84 8.28 1.68
C ALA A 105 16.61 9.17 1.49
N ARG A 106 15.85 8.90 0.45
CA ARG A 106 14.70 9.71 0.04
C ARG A 106 13.45 8.86 0.08
N LEU A 107 12.34 9.45 0.46
CA LEU A 107 11.06 8.76 0.57
C LEU A 107 10.48 8.51 -0.82
N TYR A 108 10.26 7.25 -1.17
CA TYR A 108 9.75 6.90 -2.50
C TYR A 108 8.24 6.78 -2.50
N SER A 109 7.67 6.23 -1.44
CA SER A 109 6.24 6.02 -1.33
C SER A 109 5.76 6.08 0.10
N VAL A 110 4.47 6.35 0.27
CA VAL A 110 3.77 6.35 1.54
C VAL A 110 2.48 5.53 1.42
N LYS A 111 2.12 4.85 2.49
CA LYS A 111 0.86 4.12 2.63
C LYS A 111 0.14 4.65 3.86
N ALA A 112 -1.14 5.00 3.73
CA ALA A 112 -1.98 5.27 4.89
C ALA A 112 -2.43 3.96 5.54
N GLY A 113 -2.49 3.91 6.88
CA GLY A 113 -3.04 2.79 7.65
C GLY A 113 -2.15 2.22 8.75
#